data_AF-A0A6A6TRS7-F1
#
_entry.id   AF-A0A6A6TRS7-F1
#
_cell.length_a   1.000
_cell.length_b   1.000
_cell.length_c   1.000
_cell.angle_alpha   90.00
_cell.angle_beta   90.00
_cell.angle_gamma   90.00
#
_symmetry.space_group_name_H-M   'P 1'
#
loop_
_entity.id
_entity.type
_entity.pdbx_description
1 polymer ?
#
loop_
_entity_poly.entity_id
_entity_poly.type
_entity_poly.pdbx_seq_one_letter_code
_entity_poly.pdbx_strand_id
1 'polypeptide(L)'
;MSPKTTITPLPPRHPPSYTTPPSHHITNYANIPTSFINPWPSYRHTSPTQALQKRWFSTSRNFVPVPKDPSHLVPVQTPSFPNPSSPSAPANELRATWIGHASFLLQFRSFNILLDPVFSQRVGPYNLLGPTRFTALPCTVDDLPDIDAVLISHDHYDHLDAPTLQKLEARKPGTIRYLCGLGLGKVLLGLGAGIREGQVREMDWWDGVRRVEGGIEFICTPAQHRSGRVPWAFESTLWCSWIVSAPTPPSSSISATTPASQTKRLFFAGDTGYCAVSSDSQLGHQDAPHPPCPAFKEIGELYGPFDLALLPIGCFKPRAFMAGVHSSPDDSITIHKDIKSKKSIGMHYGTFRGNISAQYEPVTEPPERWEKVAQAEGLEWGKEVGLCDIGQTVVV
;
A
#
# COMPACT_ATOMS: atom_id res chain seq x y z
N MET A 1 -11.19 0.17 -26.96
CA MET A 1 -11.42 1.51 -26.37
C MET A 1 -10.18 1.90 -25.59
N SER A 2 -9.71 3.13 -25.74
CA SER A 2 -8.61 3.66 -24.90
C SER A 2 -9.11 3.90 -23.48
N PRO A 3 -8.22 3.92 -22.46
CA PRO A 3 -8.61 4.29 -21.11
C PRO A 3 -9.29 5.65 -21.11
N LYS A 4 -10.34 5.82 -20.29
CA LYS A 4 -11.01 7.13 -20.17
C LYS A 4 -10.07 8.20 -19.61
N THR A 5 -9.10 7.78 -18.80
CA THR A 5 -8.19 8.65 -18.08
C THR A 5 -6.99 9.04 -18.95
N THR A 6 -6.93 10.31 -19.37
CA THR A 6 -5.75 10.90 -20.00
C THR A 6 -4.76 11.36 -18.93
N ILE A 7 -3.49 10.97 -19.05
CA ILE A 7 -2.43 11.32 -18.10
C ILE A 7 -1.25 11.99 -18.79
N THR A 8 -0.59 12.91 -18.10
CA THR A 8 0.64 13.58 -18.53
C THR A 8 1.71 13.44 -17.46
N PRO A 9 2.99 13.20 -17.81
CA PRO A 9 4.07 13.16 -16.83
C PRO A 9 4.18 14.48 -16.05
N LEU A 10 4.55 14.37 -14.77
CA LEU A 10 4.93 15.49 -13.93
C LEU A 10 6.44 15.77 -14.06
N PRO A 11 6.89 16.99 -13.76
CA PRO A 11 8.32 17.28 -13.63
C PRO A 11 8.96 16.37 -12.55
N PRO A 12 10.19 15.86 -12.77
CA PRO A 12 10.89 15.06 -11.78
C PRO A 12 11.08 15.84 -10.48
N ARG A 13 10.88 15.16 -9.35
CA ARG A 13 11.07 15.75 -8.03
C ARG A 13 11.74 14.76 -7.10
N HIS A 14 13.04 14.93 -6.92
CA HIS A 14 13.91 13.98 -6.23
C HIS A 14 14.44 14.55 -4.91
N PRO A 15 14.69 13.70 -3.91
CA PRO A 15 15.44 14.10 -2.73
C PRO A 15 16.93 14.32 -3.06
N PRO A 16 17.69 15.04 -2.21
CA PRO A 16 19.14 15.20 -2.37
C PRO A 16 19.92 13.88 -2.41
N SER A 17 19.37 12.81 -1.85
CA SER A 17 19.97 11.46 -1.83
C SER A 17 19.81 10.69 -3.15
N TYR A 18 19.01 11.18 -4.09
CA TYR A 18 18.76 10.51 -5.37
C TYR A 18 20.03 10.50 -6.24
N THR A 19 20.29 9.36 -6.90
CA THR A 19 21.45 9.16 -7.76
C THR A 19 21.06 8.96 -9.23
N THR A 20 22.01 9.13 -10.15
CA THR A 20 21.82 8.79 -11.57
C THR A 20 22.99 7.93 -12.05
N PRO A 21 22.77 6.66 -12.45
CA PRO A 21 21.49 5.95 -12.41
C PRO A 21 20.95 5.79 -10.97
N PRO A 22 19.63 5.56 -10.80
CA PRO A 22 19.04 5.37 -9.48
C PRO A 22 19.68 4.20 -8.73
N SER A 23 19.94 4.38 -7.44
CA SER A 23 20.69 3.43 -6.62
C SER A 23 19.96 2.11 -6.38
N HIS A 24 18.65 2.08 -6.63
CA HIS A 24 17.82 0.88 -6.56
C HIS A 24 17.82 0.09 -7.87
N HIS A 25 18.47 0.55 -8.94
CA HIS A 25 18.52 -0.16 -10.21
C HIS A 25 19.72 -1.12 -10.29
N ILE A 26 19.46 -2.37 -10.65
CA ILE A 26 20.46 -3.24 -11.26
C ILE A 26 20.23 -3.23 -12.76
N THR A 27 21.24 -2.79 -13.52
CA THR A 27 21.12 -2.61 -14.97
C THR A 27 21.93 -3.62 -15.77
N ASN A 28 21.52 -3.86 -17.01
CA ASN A 28 22.36 -4.51 -18.01
C ASN A 28 23.42 -3.55 -18.59
N TYR A 29 24.22 -4.02 -19.55
CA TYR A 29 25.24 -3.24 -20.24
C TYR A 29 24.73 -2.00 -21.00
N ALA A 30 23.42 -1.92 -21.25
CA ALA A 30 22.76 -0.78 -21.91
C ALA A 30 22.13 0.21 -20.91
N ASN A 31 22.44 0.09 -19.60
CA ASN A 31 21.85 0.88 -18.52
C ASN A 31 20.31 0.75 -18.42
N ILE A 32 19.75 -0.36 -18.89
CA ILE A 32 18.33 -0.66 -18.75
C ILE A 32 18.15 -1.48 -17.46
N PRO A 33 17.24 -1.08 -16.55
CA PRO A 33 16.96 -1.84 -15.34
C PRO A 33 16.45 -3.25 -15.66
N THR A 34 17.08 -4.26 -15.07
CA THR A 34 16.69 -5.67 -15.18
C THR A 34 16.16 -6.24 -13.87
N SER A 35 16.53 -5.64 -12.75
CA SER A 35 16.05 -5.96 -11.41
C SER A 35 16.28 -4.78 -10.46
N PHE A 36 15.75 -4.87 -9.25
CA PHE A 36 15.76 -3.80 -8.27
C PHE A 36 16.31 -4.25 -6.92
N ILE A 37 16.86 -3.31 -6.15
CA ILE A 37 17.37 -3.57 -4.79
C ILE A 37 16.92 -2.49 -3.82
N ASN A 38 16.91 -2.82 -2.53
CA ASN A 38 16.84 -1.80 -1.49
C ASN A 38 18.24 -1.18 -1.32
N PRO A 39 18.41 0.14 -1.55
CA PRO A 39 19.72 0.76 -1.49
C PRO A 39 20.16 1.16 -0.07
N TRP A 40 19.27 1.04 0.92
CA TRP A 40 19.50 1.57 2.26
C TRP A 40 20.06 0.53 3.25
N PRO A 41 20.95 0.93 4.18
CA PRO A 41 21.46 0.05 5.25
C PRO A 41 20.37 -0.51 6.17
N SER A 42 19.21 0.15 6.24
CA SER A 42 18.01 -0.28 6.95
C SER A 42 17.40 -1.57 6.38
N TYR A 43 17.79 -2.00 5.18
CA TYR A 43 17.41 -3.28 4.62
C TYR A 43 18.48 -4.35 4.90
N ARG A 44 18.05 -5.53 5.35
CA ARG A 44 18.90 -6.72 5.42
C ARG A 44 18.15 -7.91 4.84
N HIS A 45 18.79 -8.57 3.87
CA HIS A 45 18.30 -9.84 3.37
C HIS A 45 18.60 -10.96 4.38
N THR A 46 17.60 -11.73 4.80
CA THR A 46 17.86 -12.94 5.58
C THR A 46 18.24 -14.07 4.62
N SER A 47 19.49 -14.52 4.65
CA SER A 47 19.95 -15.63 3.79
C SER A 47 19.19 -16.94 4.10
N PRO A 48 19.11 -17.91 3.17
CA PRO A 48 18.48 -19.21 3.42
C PRO A 48 19.09 -19.96 4.62
N THR A 49 20.41 -19.83 4.81
CA THR A 49 21.12 -20.42 5.97
C THR A 49 20.72 -19.76 7.28
N GLN A 50 20.60 -18.43 7.30
CA GLN A 50 20.08 -17.70 8.45
C GLN A 50 18.59 -17.98 8.68
N ALA A 51 17.80 -18.17 7.63
CA ALA A 51 16.39 -18.53 7.73
C ALA A 51 16.23 -19.92 8.36
N LEU A 52 17.07 -20.89 7.97
CA LEU A 52 17.08 -22.23 8.55
C LEU A 52 17.55 -22.22 10.01
N GLN A 53 18.63 -21.48 10.32
CA GLN A 53 19.14 -21.31 11.67
C GLN A 53 18.09 -20.62 12.56
N LYS A 54 17.53 -19.49 12.12
CA LYS A 54 16.45 -18.80 12.82
C LYS A 54 15.20 -19.69 12.95
N ARG A 55 14.86 -20.54 11.98
CA ARG A 55 13.73 -21.49 12.12
C ARG A 55 13.93 -22.52 13.24
N TRP A 56 15.18 -22.91 13.51
CA TRP A 56 15.55 -23.90 14.54
C TRP A 56 15.88 -23.28 15.91
N PHE A 57 16.33 -22.02 15.93
CA PHE A 57 16.80 -21.31 17.13
C PHE A 57 16.00 -20.04 17.49
N SER A 58 14.98 -19.66 16.70
CA SER A 58 14.04 -18.58 17.06
C SER A 58 13.19 -19.00 18.26
N THR A 59 12.91 -18.02 19.11
CA THR A 59 12.11 -18.13 20.32
C THR A 59 10.67 -18.55 20.02
N SER A 60 9.97 -18.98 21.08
CA SER A 60 8.64 -19.60 21.11
C SER A 60 7.71 -19.17 19.96
N ARG A 61 7.40 -20.11 19.06
CA ARG A 61 6.30 -19.97 18.11
C ARG A 61 5.02 -19.68 18.88
N ASN A 62 4.49 -18.46 18.73
CA ASN A 62 3.24 -18.04 19.35
C ASN A 62 2.07 -18.21 18.37
N PHE A 63 1.95 -19.42 17.80
CA PHE A 63 0.86 -19.72 16.89
C PHE A 63 -0.47 -19.68 17.66
N VAL A 64 -1.27 -18.66 17.39
CA VAL A 64 -2.68 -18.62 17.80
C VAL A 64 -3.53 -18.92 16.58
N PRO A 65 -4.36 -19.98 16.56
CA PRO A 65 -5.25 -20.25 15.43
C PRO A 65 -6.26 -19.10 15.27
N VAL A 66 -6.74 -18.88 14.04
CA VAL A 66 -7.87 -17.97 13.85
C VAL A 66 -9.07 -18.56 14.58
N PRO A 67 -9.80 -17.78 15.39
CA PRO A 67 -11.06 -18.22 15.98
C PRO A 67 -12.02 -18.72 14.90
N LYS A 68 -12.86 -19.70 15.24
CA LYS A 68 -13.88 -20.22 14.31
C LYS A 68 -14.83 -19.13 13.81
N ASP A 69 -15.12 -18.15 14.68
CA ASP A 69 -15.85 -16.94 14.34
C ASP A 69 -14.92 -15.73 14.50
N PRO A 70 -14.33 -15.21 13.42
CA PRO A 70 -13.43 -14.06 13.45
C PRO A 70 -14.17 -12.72 13.37
N SER A 71 -15.50 -12.68 13.39
CA SER A 71 -16.29 -11.45 13.23
C SER A 71 -15.99 -10.38 14.30
N HIS A 72 -15.57 -10.81 15.49
CA HIS A 72 -15.16 -9.92 16.58
C HIS A 72 -13.74 -9.38 16.45
N LEU A 73 -12.90 -9.98 15.59
CA LEU A 73 -11.51 -9.54 15.40
C LEU A 73 -11.44 -8.28 14.53
N VAL A 74 -12.18 -8.31 13.42
CA VAL A 74 -12.36 -7.16 12.53
C VAL A 74 -13.79 -7.21 12.02
N PRO A 75 -14.68 -6.34 12.51
CA PRO A 75 -16.04 -6.25 12.03
C PRO A 75 -16.07 -6.05 10.51
N VAL A 76 -17.08 -6.66 9.87
CA VAL A 76 -17.35 -6.52 8.44
C VAL A 76 -18.71 -5.88 8.27
N GLN A 77 -18.76 -4.80 7.51
CA GLN A 77 -20.00 -4.12 7.14
C GLN A 77 -20.09 -3.93 5.62
N THR A 78 -21.32 -3.86 5.11
CA THR A 78 -21.55 -3.54 3.71
C THR A 78 -21.20 -2.07 3.46
N PRO A 79 -20.34 -1.75 2.49
CA PRO A 79 -19.93 -0.39 2.22
C PRO A 79 -21.05 0.36 1.51
N SER A 80 -21.13 1.67 1.76
CA SER A 80 -22.02 2.57 1.02
C SER A 80 -21.17 3.43 0.09
N PHE A 81 -21.33 3.24 -1.22
CA PHE A 81 -20.67 4.07 -2.23
C PHE A 81 -21.62 5.21 -2.62
N PRO A 82 -21.39 6.46 -2.14
CA PRO A 82 -22.26 7.58 -2.48
C PRO A 82 -22.27 7.80 -3.99
N ASN A 83 -23.45 8.07 -4.54
CA ASN A 83 -23.57 8.44 -5.96
C ASN A 83 -22.88 9.80 -6.18
N PRO A 84 -21.84 9.89 -7.01
CA PRO A 84 -21.13 11.14 -7.24
C PRO A 84 -21.98 12.20 -7.95
N SER A 85 -23.08 11.82 -8.58
CA SER A 85 -24.08 12.73 -9.15
C SER A 85 -25.09 13.25 -8.11
N SER A 86 -24.99 12.82 -6.85
CA SER A 86 -25.84 13.34 -5.78
C SER A 86 -25.48 14.80 -5.49
N PRO A 87 -26.45 15.73 -5.44
CA PRO A 87 -26.19 17.12 -5.03
C PRO A 87 -25.68 17.25 -3.58
N SER A 88 -25.78 16.17 -2.79
CA SER A 88 -25.24 16.08 -1.43
C SER A 88 -23.80 15.54 -1.37
N ALA A 89 -23.17 15.16 -2.48
CA ALA A 89 -21.79 14.67 -2.48
C ALA A 89 -20.82 15.84 -2.22
N PRO A 90 -20.12 15.86 -1.09
CA PRO A 90 -19.22 16.95 -0.75
C PRO A 90 -18.01 16.97 -1.71
N ALA A 91 -17.87 18.07 -2.46
CA ALA A 91 -16.90 18.24 -3.55
C ALA A 91 -15.42 18.25 -3.11
N ASN A 92 -15.16 18.23 -1.79
CA ASN A 92 -13.87 18.49 -1.15
C ASN A 92 -13.37 17.33 -0.28
N GLU A 93 -14.09 16.21 -0.26
CA GLU A 93 -13.74 15.06 0.57
C GLU A 93 -12.94 14.02 -0.22
N LEU A 94 -11.90 13.50 0.41
CA LEU A 94 -11.27 12.26 0.00
C LEU A 94 -11.79 11.13 0.89
N ARG A 95 -12.38 10.11 0.27
CA ARG A 95 -12.96 8.96 0.95
C ARG A 95 -12.12 7.72 0.70
N ALA A 96 -11.80 6.96 1.73
CA ALA A 96 -11.08 5.70 1.65
C ALA A 96 -11.90 4.60 2.32
N THR A 97 -12.39 3.65 1.54
CA THR A 97 -13.14 2.49 2.04
C THR A 97 -12.23 1.28 2.11
N TRP A 98 -12.06 0.71 3.29
CA TRP A 98 -11.21 -0.47 3.45
C TRP A 98 -11.94 -1.72 2.98
N ILE A 99 -11.41 -2.42 1.98
CA ILE A 99 -11.98 -3.67 1.46
C ILE A 99 -11.43 -4.88 2.22
N GLY A 100 -10.31 -4.70 2.94
CA GLY A 100 -9.59 -5.73 3.67
C GLY A 100 -8.15 -5.86 3.16
N HIS A 101 -7.26 -6.32 4.03
CA HIS A 101 -5.82 -6.43 3.78
C HIS A 101 -5.21 -5.06 3.42
N ALA A 102 -4.56 -4.92 2.26
CA ALA A 102 -4.12 -3.64 1.71
C ALA A 102 -5.09 -3.04 0.67
N SER A 103 -6.25 -3.68 0.43
CA SER A 103 -7.19 -3.23 -0.58
C SER A 103 -8.05 -2.06 -0.09
N PHE A 104 -8.00 -0.95 -0.82
CA PHE A 104 -8.84 0.23 -0.55
C PHE A 104 -9.51 0.72 -1.82
N LEU A 105 -10.76 1.16 -1.69
CA LEU A 105 -11.41 2.02 -2.68
C LEU A 105 -11.26 3.47 -2.23
N LEU A 106 -10.55 4.27 -3.02
CA LEU A 106 -10.53 5.72 -2.86
C LEU A 106 -11.57 6.35 -3.77
N GLN A 107 -12.31 7.32 -3.23
CA GLN A 107 -13.26 8.12 -3.99
C GLN A 107 -12.94 9.60 -3.77
N PHE A 108 -12.76 10.31 -4.88
CA PHE A 108 -12.68 11.76 -4.89
C PHE A 108 -13.58 12.28 -6.01
N ARG A 109 -14.66 12.97 -5.62
CA ARG A 109 -15.75 13.34 -6.54
C ARG A 109 -16.27 12.10 -7.27
N SER A 110 -16.29 12.12 -8.61
CA SER A 110 -16.71 10.99 -9.45
C SER A 110 -15.56 10.06 -9.83
N PHE A 111 -14.36 10.26 -9.30
CA PHE A 111 -13.18 9.48 -9.68
C PHE A 111 -12.91 8.40 -8.63
N ASN A 112 -12.91 7.13 -9.06
CA ASN A 112 -12.74 5.98 -8.18
C ASN A 112 -11.43 5.26 -8.48
N ILE A 113 -10.63 5.06 -7.44
CA ILE A 113 -9.30 4.43 -7.51
C ILE A 113 -9.31 3.20 -6.61
N LEU A 114 -8.86 2.05 -7.13
CA LEU A 114 -8.54 0.90 -6.30
C LEU A 114 -7.04 0.86 -6.01
N LEU A 115 -6.69 0.62 -4.75
CA LEU A 115 -5.33 0.33 -4.30
C LEU A 115 -5.25 -1.18 -4.03
N ASP A 116 -4.26 -1.86 -4.61
CA ASP A 116 -3.95 -3.29 -4.40
C ASP A 116 -5.20 -4.19 -4.25
N PRO A 117 -6.11 -4.24 -5.25
CA PRO A 117 -7.41 -4.86 -5.08
C PRO A 117 -7.33 -6.39 -5.07
N VAL A 118 -7.75 -7.00 -3.95
CA VAL A 118 -7.79 -8.45 -3.76
C VAL A 118 -9.16 -8.86 -3.23
N PHE A 119 -9.95 -9.50 -4.09
CA PHE A 119 -11.26 -10.08 -3.77
C PHE A 119 -11.24 -11.61 -3.74
N SER A 120 -10.11 -12.24 -4.03
CA SER A 120 -10.00 -13.70 -3.98
C SER A 120 -10.03 -14.24 -2.54
N GLN A 121 -10.59 -15.44 -2.39
CA GLN A 121 -10.61 -16.17 -1.12
C GLN A 121 -9.23 -16.73 -0.76
N ARG A 122 -8.38 -17.02 -1.74
CA ARG A 122 -7.02 -17.53 -1.56
C ARG A 122 -6.04 -16.74 -2.41
N VAL A 123 -4.89 -16.41 -1.84
CA VAL A 123 -3.82 -15.66 -2.51
C VAL A 123 -2.59 -16.55 -2.68
N GLY A 124 -2.15 -16.72 -3.92
CA GLY A 124 -0.98 -17.51 -4.29
C GLY A 124 -1.07 -18.03 -5.73
N PRO A 125 -0.12 -18.87 -6.16
CA PRO A 125 -0.08 -19.39 -7.53
C PRO A 125 -1.41 -20.05 -7.92
N TYR A 126 -2.00 -19.57 -9.02
CA TYR A 126 -3.29 -20.01 -9.54
C TYR A 126 -4.46 -19.91 -8.54
N ASN A 127 -4.28 -19.15 -7.45
CA ASN A 127 -5.20 -19.11 -6.30
C ASN A 127 -5.50 -20.50 -5.68
N LEU A 128 -4.61 -21.48 -5.89
CA LEU A 128 -4.73 -22.86 -5.37
C LEU A 128 -3.88 -23.09 -4.13
N LEU A 129 -2.73 -22.43 -4.05
CA LEU A 129 -1.80 -22.49 -2.94
C LEU A 129 -1.74 -21.14 -2.22
N GLY A 130 -1.22 -21.15 -0.98
CA GLY A 130 -1.00 -19.94 -0.19
C GLY A 130 -2.15 -19.57 0.76
N PRO A 131 -2.06 -18.42 1.44
CA PRO A 131 -2.98 -18.01 2.49
C PRO A 131 -4.44 -17.96 2.05
N THR A 132 -5.34 -18.40 2.94
CA THR A 132 -6.79 -18.25 2.77
C THR A 132 -7.26 -17.07 3.61
N ARG A 133 -8.15 -16.27 3.02
CA ARG A 133 -8.85 -15.19 3.69
C ARG A 133 -9.65 -15.76 4.85
N PHE A 134 -9.57 -15.13 6.02
CA PHE A 134 -10.35 -15.55 7.19
C PHE A 134 -11.47 -14.58 7.59
N THR A 135 -11.55 -13.40 6.99
CA THR A 135 -12.67 -12.47 7.12
C THR A 135 -13.55 -12.46 5.87
N ALA A 136 -14.84 -12.14 5.98
CA ALA A 136 -15.69 -12.01 4.81
C ALA A 136 -15.28 -10.79 3.96
N LEU A 137 -15.60 -10.82 2.66
CA LEU A 137 -15.54 -9.61 1.84
C LEU A 137 -16.69 -8.68 2.23
N PRO A 138 -16.47 -7.35 2.26
CA PRO A 138 -17.53 -6.39 2.53
C PRO A 138 -18.49 -6.23 1.35
N CYS A 139 -18.01 -6.49 0.13
CA CYS A 139 -18.78 -6.47 -1.11
C CYS A 139 -18.09 -7.31 -2.19
N THR A 140 -18.78 -7.58 -3.30
CA THR A 140 -18.20 -8.19 -4.49
C THR A 140 -17.59 -7.15 -5.44
N VAL A 141 -16.88 -7.61 -6.48
CA VAL A 141 -16.38 -6.72 -7.55
C VAL A 141 -17.54 -6.06 -8.33
N ASP A 142 -18.70 -6.71 -8.41
CA ASP A 142 -19.86 -6.20 -9.15
C ASP A 142 -20.56 -5.06 -8.40
N ASP A 143 -20.45 -5.04 -7.08
CA ASP A 143 -21.02 -4.00 -6.20
C ASP A 143 -20.19 -2.70 -6.20
N LEU A 144 -18.95 -2.74 -6.68
CA LEU A 144 -18.09 -1.56 -6.73
C LEU A 144 -18.62 -0.52 -7.71
N PRO A 145 -18.39 0.78 -7.48
CA PRO A 145 -18.62 1.79 -8.51
C PRO A 145 -17.70 1.54 -9.72
N ASP A 146 -17.92 2.30 -10.79
CA ASP A 146 -17.01 2.32 -11.94
C ASP A 146 -15.60 2.71 -11.50
N ILE A 147 -14.63 1.85 -11.77
CA ILE A 147 -13.23 2.10 -11.42
C ILE A 147 -12.54 2.80 -12.57
N ASP A 148 -11.85 3.91 -12.29
CA ASP A 148 -11.12 4.68 -13.29
C ASP A 148 -9.63 4.34 -13.29
N ALA A 149 -9.09 4.01 -12.12
CA ALA A 149 -7.69 3.65 -11.95
C ALA A 149 -7.48 2.54 -10.91
N VAL A 150 -6.45 1.73 -11.14
CA VAL A 150 -5.92 0.74 -10.21
C VAL A 150 -4.44 1.06 -9.99
N LEU A 151 -4.03 1.25 -8.74
CA LEU A 151 -2.64 1.42 -8.35
C LEU A 151 -2.17 0.13 -7.68
N ILE A 152 -1.05 -0.39 -8.19
CA ILE A 152 -0.43 -1.60 -7.66
C ILE A 152 0.90 -1.22 -7.01
N SER A 153 1.08 -1.55 -5.73
CA SER A 153 2.33 -1.31 -5.00
C SER A 153 3.43 -2.26 -5.44
N HIS A 154 3.13 -3.55 -5.59
CA HIS A 154 4.08 -4.59 -5.99
C HIS A 154 3.36 -5.88 -6.45
N ASP A 155 4.13 -6.88 -6.88
CA ASP A 155 3.60 -8.05 -7.60
C ASP A 155 3.19 -9.24 -6.72
N HIS A 156 3.26 -9.16 -5.38
CA HIS A 156 2.86 -10.29 -4.54
C HIS A 156 1.37 -10.61 -4.69
N TYR A 157 1.01 -11.88 -4.46
CA TYR A 157 -0.32 -12.40 -4.75
C TYR A 157 -1.43 -11.78 -3.89
N ASP A 158 -1.10 -11.25 -2.73
CA ASP A 158 -2.00 -10.55 -1.81
C ASP A 158 -2.11 -9.04 -2.07
N HIS A 159 -1.45 -8.54 -3.12
CA HIS A 159 -1.56 -7.15 -3.62
C HIS A 159 -1.96 -7.09 -5.10
N LEU A 160 -1.63 -8.13 -5.87
CA LEU A 160 -1.93 -8.26 -7.29
C LEU A 160 -2.72 -9.55 -7.56
N ASP A 161 -4.05 -9.45 -7.56
CA ASP A 161 -4.96 -10.59 -7.70
C ASP A 161 -5.57 -10.70 -9.11
N ALA A 162 -5.11 -11.68 -9.89
CA ALA A 162 -5.52 -11.84 -11.29
C ALA A 162 -7.03 -12.05 -11.50
N PRO A 163 -7.74 -12.89 -10.70
CA PRO A 163 -9.20 -13.01 -10.80
C PRO A 163 -9.94 -11.70 -10.54
N THR A 164 -9.46 -10.86 -9.61
CA THR A 164 -10.04 -9.54 -9.37
C THR A 164 -9.89 -8.65 -10.58
N LEU A 165 -8.69 -8.55 -11.16
CA LEU A 165 -8.44 -7.72 -12.33
C LEU A 165 -9.22 -8.22 -13.56
N GLN A 166 -9.34 -9.53 -13.74
CA GLN A 166 -10.13 -10.13 -14.82
C GLN A 166 -11.63 -9.75 -14.70
N LYS A 167 -12.19 -9.75 -13.49
CA LYS A 167 -13.58 -9.32 -13.26
C LYS A 167 -13.75 -7.83 -13.52
N LEU A 168 -12.81 -6.98 -13.09
CA LEU A 168 -12.83 -5.54 -13.35
C LEU A 168 -12.81 -5.24 -14.85
N GLU A 169 -11.92 -5.89 -15.60
CA GLU A 169 -11.86 -5.75 -17.06
C GLU A 169 -13.11 -6.31 -17.75
N ALA A 170 -13.69 -7.41 -17.26
CA ALA A 170 -14.93 -7.94 -17.82
C ALA A 170 -16.11 -6.95 -17.67
N ARG A 171 -16.16 -6.17 -16.57
CA ARG A 171 -17.19 -5.14 -16.35
C ARG A 171 -17.05 -3.98 -17.34
N LYS A 172 -15.84 -3.45 -17.56
CA LYS A 172 -15.59 -2.31 -18.47
C LYS A 172 -14.28 -2.44 -19.26
N PRO A 173 -14.24 -3.29 -20.30
CA PRO A 173 -13.01 -3.66 -20.99
C PRO A 173 -12.22 -2.46 -21.52
N GLY A 174 -10.99 -2.31 -21.06
CA GLY A 174 -10.07 -1.32 -21.59
C GLY A 174 -10.16 0.09 -21.04
N THR A 175 -11.06 0.33 -20.09
CA THR A 175 -11.35 1.69 -19.62
C THR A 175 -10.50 2.11 -18.43
N ILE A 176 -10.04 1.12 -17.65
CA ILE A 176 -9.28 1.29 -16.41
C ILE A 176 -7.82 1.62 -16.74
N ARG A 177 -7.25 2.59 -16.01
CA ARG A 177 -5.81 2.89 -16.01
C ARG A 177 -5.11 2.08 -14.91
N TYR A 178 -4.05 1.36 -15.23
CA TYR A 178 -3.19 0.68 -14.25
C TYR A 178 -1.91 1.49 -14.06
N LEU A 179 -1.59 1.84 -12.82
CA LEU A 179 -0.33 2.46 -12.44
C LEU A 179 0.46 1.50 -11.57
N CYS A 180 1.73 1.28 -11.91
CA CYS A 180 2.58 0.30 -11.25
C CYS A 180 4.07 0.70 -11.31
N GLY A 181 4.89 0.03 -10.49
CA GLY A 181 6.34 0.11 -10.59
C GLY A 181 6.89 -0.44 -11.92
N LEU A 182 8.13 -0.05 -12.27
CA LEU A 182 8.87 -0.58 -13.43
C LEU A 182 8.93 -2.12 -13.45
N GLY A 183 8.82 -2.71 -14.64
CA GLY A 183 8.83 -4.15 -14.88
C GLY A 183 7.49 -4.84 -14.64
N LEU A 184 6.60 -4.27 -13.83
CA LEU A 184 5.33 -4.87 -13.46
C LEU A 184 4.30 -4.89 -14.61
N GLY A 185 4.46 -4.03 -15.61
CA GLY A 185 3.59 -3.98 -16.77
C GLY A 185 3.58 -5.32 -17.53
N LYS A 186 4.73 -5.98 -17.65
CA LYS A 186 4.82 -7.32 -18.25
C LYS A 186 4.03 -8.35 -17.48
N VAL A 187 4.03 -8.27 -16.15
CA VAL A 187 3.24 -9.16 -15.28
C VAL A 187 1.76 -8.92 -15.53
N LEU A 188 1.29 -7.65 -15.49
CA LEU A 188 -0.11 -7.28 -15.72
C LEU A 188 -0.64 -7.78 -17.07
N LEU A 189 0.13 -7.59 -18.15
CA LEU A 189 -0.22 -8.08 -19.49
C LEU A 189 -0.22 -9.62 -19.56
N GLY A 190 0.64 -10.28 -18.79
CA GLY A 190 0.75 -11.74 -18.72
C GLY A 190 -0.28 -12.44 -17.82
N LEU A 191 -1.08 -11.71 -17.03
CA LEU A 191 -2.06 -12.32 -16.12
C LEU A 191 -3.25 -12.99 -16.83
N GLY A 192 -3.48 -12.69 -18.11
CA GLY A 192 -4.68 -13.13 -18.83
C GLY A 192 -5.95 -12.38 -18.42
N ALA A 193 -5.83 -11.24 -17.72
CA ALA A 193 -6.96 -10.42 -17.26
C ALA A 193 -7.62 -9.59 -18.37
N GLY A 194 -7.07 -9.57 -19.60
CA GLY A 194 -7.56 -8.74 -20.70
C GLY A 194 -7.01 -7.30 -20.72
N ILE A 195 -6.05 -7.00 -19.84
CA ILE A 195 -5.36 -5.70 -19.75
C ILE A 195 -4.50 -5.49 -21.00
N ARG A 196 -4.58 -4.29 -21.57
CA ARG A 196 -3.82 -3.88 -22.77
C ARG A 196 -2.70 -2.90 -22.41
N GLU A 197 -1.66 -2.87 -23.24
CA GLU A 197 -0.48 -2.00 -23.07
C GLU A 197 -0.87 -0.53 -22.87
N GLY A 198 -1.81 0.00 -23.67
CA GLY A 198 -2.27 1.38 -23.55
C GLY A 198 -2.97 1.72 -22.22
N GLN A 199 -3.35 0.73 -21.41
CA GLN A 199 -3.90 0.91 -20.07
C GLN A 199 -2.84 1.01 -18.98
N VAL A 200 -1.61 0.55 -19.23
CA VAL A 200 -0.58 0.44 -18.21
C VAL A 200 0.35 1.65 -18.25
N ARG A 201 0.67 2.19 -17.07
CA ARG A 201 1.72 3.18 -16.85
C ARG A 201 2.69 2.65 -15.80
N GLU A 202 3.85 2.19 -16.27
CA GLU A 202 4.98 1.89 -15.40
C GLU A 202 5.69 3.19 -15.00
N MET A 203 6.09 3.27 -13.74
CA MET A 203 6.72 4.44 -13.12
C MET A 203 7.88 3.99 -12.24
N ASP A 204 8.97 4.74 -12.26
CA ASP A 204 10.05 4.57 -11.29
C ASP A 204 9.74 5.30 -9.98
N TRP A 205 10.56 5.09 -8.95
CA TRP A 205 10.50 5.91 -7.76
C TRP A 205 10.73 7.38 -8.10
N TRP A 206 9.90 8.23 -7.52
CA TRP A 206 9.83 9.69 -7.70
C TRP A 206 9.26 10.16 -9.04
N ASP A 207 8.85 9.24 -9.91
CA ASP A 207 8.05 9.59 -11.08
C ASP A 207 6.64 9.99 -10.64
N GLY A 208 6.06 10.95 -11.38
CA GLY A 208 4.70 11.40 -11.18
C GLY A 208 3.94 11.52 -12.50
N VAL A 209 2.63 11.31 -12.45
CA VAL A 209 1.73 11.62 -13.56
C VAL A 209 0.51 12.39 -13.04
N ARG A 210 0.01 13.31 -13.85
CA ARG A 210 -1.20 14.07 -13.59
C ARG A 210 -2.29 13.63 -14.54
N ARG A 211 -3.50 13.40 -14.02
CA ARG A 211 -4.70 13.28 -14.82
C ARG A 211 -5.10 14.63 -15.39
N VAL A 212 -5.32 14.69 -16.71
CA VAL A 212 -5.71 15.92 -17.40
C VAL A 212 -7.05 16.44 -16.88
N GLU A 213 -8.06 15.58 -16.76
CA GLU A 213 -9.32 15.97 -16.15
C GLU A 213 -9.24 15.92 -14.61
N GLY A 214 -9.68 16.98 -13.94
CA GLY A 214 -9.73 17.03 -12.47
C GLY A 214 -8.39 17.19 -11.76
N GLY A 215 -7.25 17.10 -12.46
CA GLY A 215 -5.93 17.48 -11.96
C GLY A 215 -5.35 16.56 -10.87
N ILE A 216 -5.89 15.35 -10.71
CA ILE A 216 -5.41 14.38 -9.71
C ILE A 216 -4.00 13.92 -10.10
N GLU A 217 -3.09 13.93 -9.15
CA GLU A 217 -1.71 13.49 -9.32
C GLU A 217 -1.48 12.15 -8.63
N PHE A 218 -0.71 11.29 -9.31
CA PHE A 218 -0.23 10.01 -8.79
C PHE A 218 1.29 10.05 -8.81
N ILE A 219 1.93 9.80 -7.68
CA ILE A 219 3.38 9.78 -7.56
C ILE A 219 3.78 8.41 -7.02
N CYS A 220 4.66 7.73 -7.75
CA CYS A 220 5.27 6.48 -7.35
C CYS A 220 6.43 6.84 -6.41
N THR A 221 6.37 6.43 -5.15
CA THR A 221 7.39 6.75 -4.15
C THR A 221 8.08 5.50 -3.62
N PRO A 222 9.27 5.62 -3.02
CA PRO A 222 9.96 4.43 -2.53
C PRO A 222 9.22 3.69 -1.42
N ALA A 223 9.48 2.39 -1.33
CA ALA A 223 9.16 1.51 -0.22
C ALA A 223 10.35 0.56 0.03
N GLN A 224 10.50 0.06 1.25
CA GLN A 224 11.52 -0.93 1.58
C GLN A 224 10.90 -2.32 1.58
N HIS A 225 10.80 -2.94 0.41
CA HIS A 225 10.16 -4.25 0.23
C HIS A 225 10.88 -5.10 -0.81
N ARG A 226 10.22 -6.12 -1.36
CA ARG A 226 10.70 -6.96 -2.45
C ARG A 226 9.56 -7.27 -3.42
N SER A 227 9.90 -7.91 -4.53
CA SER A 227 8.92 -8.47 -5.47
C SER A 227 9.25 -9.92 -5.82
N GLY A 228 8.26 -10.65 -6.31
CA GLY A 228 8.40 -11.92 -6.99
C GLY A 228 7.16 -12.81 -6.85
N ARG A 229 6.67 -13.31 -8.00
CA ARG A 229 5.61 -14.34 -8.07
C ARG A 229 6.11 -15.74 -8.39
N VAL A 230 7.34 -15.85 -8.90
CA VAL A 230 7.98 -17.10 -9.30
C VAL A 230 9.35 -17.27 -8.63
N PRO A 231 9.75 -18.48 -8.21
CA PRO A 231 10.95 -18.69 -7.40
C PRO A 231 12.29 -18.24 -8.01
N TRP A 232 12.36 -17.95 -9.31
CA TRP A 232 13.59 -17.60 -10.04
C TRP A 232 13.59 -16.17 -10.62
N ALA A 233 12.58 -15.35 -10.33
CA ALA A 233 12.49 -13.97 -10.83
C ALA A 233 12.11 -12.97 -9.72
N PHE A 234 12.58 -13.23 -8.49
CA PHE A 234 12.49 -12.26 -7.41
C PHE A 234 13.18 -10.95 -7.83
N GLU A 235 12.61 -9.83 -7.38
CA GLU A 235 13.18 -8.48 -7.58
C GLU A 235 13.24 -8.02 -9.05
N SER A 236 12.61 -8.74 -9.98
CA SER A 236 12.54 -8.35 -11.40
C SER A 236 11.53 -7.23 -11.69
N THR A 237 10.68 -6.89 -10.72
CA THR A 237 9.71 -5.77 -10.79
C THR A 237 9.92 -4.83 -9.60
N LEU A 238 9.67 -3.54 -9.79
CA LEU A 238 9.80 -2.54 -8.75
C LEU A 238 8.59 -2.60 -7.80
N TRP A 239 8.86 -2.49 -6.51
CA TRP A 239 7.86 -2.25 -5.45
C TRP A 239 7.84 -0.76 -5.11
N CYS A 240 6.69 -0.21 -4.73
CA CYS A 240 6.56 1.19 -4.40
C CYS A 240 5.45 1.47 -3.37
N SER A 241 5.50 2.67 -2.81
CA SER A 241 4.37 3.34 -2.19
C SER A 241 3.74 4.32 -3.19
N TRP A 242 2.53 4.80 -2.89
CA TRP A 242 1.80 5.73 -3.76
C TRP A 242 1.37 6.98 -3.01
N ILE A 243 1.51 8.13 -3.67
CA ILE A 243 0.85 9.37 -3.28
C ILE A 243 -0.28 9.66 -4.26
N VAL A 244 -1.45 9.99 -3.71
CA VAL A 244 -2.58 10.53 -4.47
C VAL A 244 -2.84 11.96 -3.99
N SER A 245 -2.66 12.94 -4.87
CA SER A 245 -2.94 14.35 -4.59
C SER A 245 -4.13 14.84 -5.41
N ALA A 246 -5.19 15.26 -4.72
CA ALA A 246 -6.46 15.64 -5.32
C ALA A 246 -6.75 17.14 -5.06
N PRO A 247 -6.75 18.00 -6.09
CA PRO A 247 -7.03 19.43 -5.93
C PRO A 247 -8.49 19.68 -5.52
N THR A 248 -8.72 20.44 -4.45
CA THR A 248 -10.05 20.90 -4.05
C THR A 248 -10.41 22.22 -4.75
N PRO A 249 -11.68 22.45 -5.10
CA PRO A 249 -12.13 23.72 -5.64
C PRO A 249 -12.02 24.81 -4.56
N PRO A 250 -11.90 26.08 -4.96
CA PRO A 250 -12.03 27.19 -4.03
C PRO A 250 -13.43 27.15 -3.37
N SER A 251 -13.49 27.27 -2.05
CA SER A 251 -14.76 27.33 -1.33
C SER A 251 -15.56 28.56 -1.78
N SER A 252 -16.82 28.38 -2.13
CA SER A 252 -17.76 29.45 -2.49
C SER A 252 -18.15 30.36 -1.31
N SER A 253 -17.60 30.14 -0.11
CA SER A 253 -17.93 30.86 1.12
C SER A 253 -16.81 31.74 1.69
N ILE A 254 -15.73 32.01 0.94
CA ILE A 254 -14.60 32.82 1.44
C ILE A 254 -14.41 34.06 0.55
N SER A 255 -14.43 35.22 1.21
CA SER A 255 -14.10 36.54 0.68
C SER A 255 -12.85 36.53 -0.19
N ALA A 256 -12.85 37.35 -1.25
CA ALA A 256 -11.91 37.42 -2.37
C ALA A 256 -10.45 37.83 -2.04
N THR A 257 -9.91 37.44 -0.88
CA THR A 257 -8.57 37.83 -0.41
C THR A 257 -7.65 36.65 -0.04
N THR A 258 -7.99 35.41 -0.40
CA THR A 258 -7.03 34.29 -0.29
C THR A 258 -7.26 33.22 -1.36
N PRO A 259 -6.45 33.16 -2.44
CA PRO A 259 -6.53 32.10 -3.43
C PRO A 259 -5.55 30.98 -3.04
N ALA A 260 -6.01 29.99 -2.28
CA ALA A 260 -5.33 28.71 -2.22
C ALA A 260 -6.36 27.60 -2.37
N SER A 261 -6.47 27.07 -3.59
CA SER A 261 -6.99 25.71 -3.79
C SER A 261 -6.22 24.81 -2.82
N GLN A 262 -6.93 24.19 -1.87
CA GLN A 262 -6.32 23.19 -1.00
C GLN A 262 -6.18 21.89 -1.80
N THR A 263 -5.17 21.08 -1.49
CA THR A 263 -5.00 19.76 -2.12
C THR A 263 -5.14 18.73 -1.03
N LYS A 264 -6.03 17.75 -1.22
CA LYS A 264 -6.11 16.58 -0.34
C LYS A 264 -5.03 15.60 -0.75
N ARG A 265 -4.23 15.13 0.20
CA ARG A 265 -3.11 14.21 -0.08
C ARG A 265 -3.26 12.93 0.72
N LEU A 266 -3.19 11.82 0.01
CA LEU A 266 -3.14 10.48 0.60
C LEU A 266 -1.81 9.81 0.31
N PHE A 267 -1.26 9.15 1.33
CA PHE A 267 -0.12 8.26 1.21
C PHE A 267 -0.58 6.81 1.42
N PHE A 268 -0.28 5.93 0.45
CA PHE A 268 -0.49 4.50 0.55
C PHE A 268 0.87 3.82 0.58
N ALA A 269 1.23 3.22 1.71
CA ALA A 269 2.57 2.69 1.90
C ALA A 269 2.86 1.41 1.09
N GLY A 270 1.81 0.70 0.64
CA GLY A 270 1.95 -0.69 0.21
C GLY A 270 2.49 -1.55 1.35
N ASP A 271 3.23 -2.60 1.00
CA ASP A 271 4.08 -3.30 1.96
C ASP A 271 5.44 -2.66 2.03
N THR A 272 5.92 -2.46 3.24
CA THR A 272 7.24 -1.90 3.47
C THR A 272 7.74 -2.26 4.84
N GLY A 273 9.06 -2.45 4.97
CA GLY A 273 9.79 -2.33 6.22
C GLY A 273 10.16 -0.88 6.50
N TYR A 274 10.76 -0.66 7.66
CA TYR A 274 11.31 0.64 8.06
C TYR A 274 12.77 0.52 8.47
N CYS A 275 13.10 -0.44 9.32
CA CYS A 275 14.47 -0.76 9.70
C CYS A 275 14.61 -2.22 10.11
N ALA A 276 15.58 -2.93 9.53
CA ALA A 276 15.89 -4.29 9.90
C ALA A 276 16.48 -4.37 11.31
N VAL A 277 15.91 -5.25 12.13
CA VAL A 277 16.36 -5.52 13.50
C VAL A 277 16.99 -6.92 13.60
N SER A 278 17.76 -7.17 14.68
CA SER A 278 18.50 -8.42 14.85
C SER A 278 17.81 -9.44 15.76
N SER A 279 16.81 -9.00 16.55
CA SER A 279 16.11 -9.84 17.53
C SER A 279 14.59 -9.79 17.37
N ASP A 280 13.93 -10.91 17.68
CA ASP A 280 12.46 -11.02 17.72
C ASP A 280 11.83 -10.19 18.84
N SER A 281 12.61 -9.80 19.85
CA SER A 281 12.18 -8.91 20.94
C SER A 281 12.18 -7.42 20.57
N GLN A 282 12.83 -7.04 19.46
CA GLN A 282 12.92 -5.65 19.01
C GLN A 282 11.67 -5.28 18.20
N LEU A 283 10.69 -4.66 18.86
CA LEU A 283 9.42 -4.30 18.24
C LEU A 283 9.55 -3.08 17.31
N GLY A 284 10.40 -2.11 17.64
CA GLY A 284 10.70 -0.94 16.82
C GLY A 284 12.18 -0.85 16.43
N HIS A 285 12.52 0.21 15.71
CA HIS A 285 13.86 0.46 15.19
C HIS A 285 14.84 1.10 16.19
N GLN A 286 14.42 1.45 17.42
CA GLN A 286 15.21 2.31 18.32
C GLN A 286 16.59 1.71 18.66
N ASP A 287 16.66 0.38 18.80
CA ASP A 287 17.89 -0.37 19.09
C ASP A 287 18.47 -1.06 17.84
N ALA A 288 18.08 -0.63 16.64
CA ALA A 288 18.60 -1.18 15.41
C ALA A 288 20.07 -0.81 15.22
N PRO A 289 20.90 -1.70 14.65
CA PRO A 289 22.33 -1.41 14.44
C PRO A 289 22.60 -0.39 13.34
N HIS A 290 21.56 0.10 12.66
CA HIS A 290 21.61 0.95 11.47
C HIS A 290 20.52 2.02 11.55
N PRO A 291 20.68 3.18 10.88
CA PRO A 291 19.62 4.17 10.79
C PRO A 291 18.41 3.61 10.02
N PRO A 292 17.20 4.13 10.28
CA PRO A 292 16.00 3.72 9.54
C PRO A 292 16.04 4.18 8.08
N CYS A 293 15.13 3.63 7.27
CA CYS A 293 14.98 3.98 5.86
C CYS A 293 14.70 5.49 5.71
N PRO A 294 15.59 6.25 5.03
CA PRO A 294 15.44 7.70 4.91
C PRO A 294 14.27 8.11 4.01
N ALA A 295 13.78 7.21 3.15
CA ALA A 295 12.78 7.53 2.14
C ALA A 295 11.49 8.10 2.71
N PHE A 296 11.02 7.64 3.87
CA PHE A 296 9.78 8.13 4.46
C PHE A 296 9.88 9.59 4.90
N LYS A 297 11.03 9.96 5.48
CA LYS A 297 11.31 11.35 5.85
C LYS A 297 11.44 12.23 4.60
N GLU A 298 12.12 11.74 3.56
CA GLU A 298 12.22 12.43 2.26
C GLU A 298 10.85 12.63 1.60
N ILE A 299 9.97 11.61 1.65
CA ILE A 299 8.58 11.69 1.21
C ILE A 299 7.83 12.78 1.99
N GLY A 300 7.97 12.85 3.31
CA GLY A 300 7.35 13.89 4.14
C GLY A 300 7.93 15.29 3.95
N GLU A 301 9.20 15.41 3.58
CA GLU A 301 9.84 16.69 3.25
C GLU A 301 9.42 17.22 1.88
N LEU A 302 9.29 16.34 0.89
CA LEU A 302 8.89 16.72 -0.46
C LEU A 302 7.36 16.89 -0.54
N TYR A 303 6.59 15.91 -0.11
CA TYR A 303 5.16 15.83 -0.41
C TYR A 303 4.25 15.99 0.80
N GLY A 304 4.78 15.90 2.03
CA GLY A 304 4.00 16.13 3.23
C GLY A 304 3.57 17.61 3.41
N PRO A 305 2.64 17.88 4.34
CA PRO A 305 1.90 16.91 5.14
C PRO A 305 0.81 16.18 4.34
N PHE A 306 0.46 14.96 4.78
CA PHE A 306 -0.65 14.17 4.20
C PHE A 306 -1.92 14.29 5.06
N ASP A 307 -3.09 14.30 4.43
CA ASP A 307 -4.37 14.30 5.15
C ASP A 307 -4.74 12.89 5.64
N LEU A 308 -4.37 11.86 4.87
CA LEU A 308 -4.56 10.46 5.23
C LEU A 308 -3.35 9.62 4.82
N ALA A 309 -2.92 8.71 5.68
CA ALA A 309 -1.98 7.66 5.32
C ALA A 309 -2.55 6.28 5.65
N LEU A 310 -2.31 5.32 4.75
CA LEU A 310 -2.68 3.93 4.90
C LEU A 310 -1.39 3.14 5.13
N LEU A 311 -1.20 2.61 6.34
CA LEU A 311 0.09 2.07 6.80
C LEU A 311 -0.05 0.60 7.21
N PRO A 312 0.84 -0.31 6.74
CA PRO A 312 0.78 -1.72 7.11
C PRO A 312 1.11 -1.89 8.60
N ILE A 313 0.37 -2.73 9.30
CA ILE A 313 0.62 -3.03 10.72
C ILE A 313 0.73 -4.53 11.02
N GLY A 314 0.45 -5.39 10.04
CA GLY A 314 0.49 -6.85 10.16
C GLY A 314 1.67 -7.50 9.44
N CYS A 315 1.77 -8.82 9.56
CA CYS A 315 2.82 -9.65 8.97
C CYS A 315 4.24 -9.24 9.39
N PHE A 316 4.42 -8.69 10.59
CA PHE A 316 5.67 -8.11 11.05
C PHE A 316 6.54 -9.07 11.86
N LYS A 317 6.03 -10.26 12.22
CA LYS A 317 6.79 -11.29 12.96
C LYS A 317 7.17 -12.51 12.09
N PRO A 318 8.29 -13.18 12.41
CA PRO A 318 9.27 -12.86 13.45
C PRO A 318 10.13 -11.64 13.06
N ARG A 319 10.38 -10.71 13.98
CA ARG A 319 10.98 -9.40 13.68
C ARG A 319 12.36 -9.51 13.07
N ALA A 320 13.20 -10.41 13.58
CA ALA A 320 14.56 -10.60 13.07
C ALA A 320 14.59 -11.09 11.60
N PHE A 321 13.45 -11.55 11.06
CA PHE A 321 13.30 -11.97 9.67
C PHE A 321 12.51 -10.95 8.85
N MET A 322 11.39 -10.46 9.38
CA MET A 322 10.40 -9.68 8.63
C MET A 322 10.70 -8.17 8.63
N ALA A 323 11.43 -7.62 9.61
CA ALA A 323 11.58 -6.16 9.78
C ALA A 323 12.23 -5.43 8.59
N GLY A 324 13.00 -6.13 7.77
CA GLY A 324 13.56 -5.57 6.53
C GLY A 324 12.50 -5.28 5.46
N VAL A 325 11.34 -5.95 5.52
CA VAL A 325 10.31 -5.92 4.46
C VAL A 325 8.89 -5.64 4.97
N HIS A 326 8.61 -5.82 6.26
CA HIS A 326 7.34 -5.45 6.90
C HIS A 326 7.57 -4.67 8.18
N SER A 327 6.99 -3.48 8.23
CA SER A 327 6.95 -2.59 9.38
C SER A 327 6.11 -3.23 10.48
N SER A 328 6.60 -3.16 11.71
CA SER A 328 5.74 -3.36 12.87
C SER A 328 4.80 -2.17 13.06
N PRO A 329 3.78 -2.29 13.94
CA PRO A 329 3.01 -1.12 14.34
C PRO A 329 3.89 0.02 14.89
N ASP A 330 4.96 -0.28 15.61
CA ASP A 330 5.95 0.71 16.09
C ASP A 330 6.66 1.45 14.94
N ASP A 331 7.12 0.70 13.93
CA ASP A 331 7.73 1.27 12.74
C ASP A 331 6.72 2.15 11.99
N SER A 332 5.47 1.71 11.86
CA SER A 332 4.41 2.46 11.19
C SER A 332 4.00 3.75 11.93
N ILE A 333 4.11 3.80 13.26
CA ILE A 333 3.93 5.07 14.00
C ILE A 333 5.07 6.04 13.67
N THR A 334 6.29 5.52 13.48
CA THR A 334 7.42 6.34 13.07
C THR A 334 7.23 6.85 11.63
N ILE A 335 6.79 5.98 10.71
CA ILE A 335 6.45 6.36 9.33
C ILE A 335 5.38 7.45 9.32
N HIS A 336 4.32 7.33 10.13
CA HIS A 336 3.27 8.36 10.27
C HIS A 336 3.87 9.74 10.58
N LYS A 337 4.85 9.82 11.49
CA LYS A 337 5.56 11.06 11.85
C LYS A 337 6.47 11.54 10.73
N ASP A 338 7.27 10.65 10.14
CA ASP A 338 8.25 10.98 9.09
C ASP A 338 7.59 11.54 7.84
N ILE A 339 6.46 10.96 7.41
CA ILE A 339 5.70 11.47 6.26
C ILE A 339 4.86 12.71 6.62
N LYS A 340 4.78 13.07 7.91
CA LYS A 340 3.96 14.17 8.44
C LYS A 340 2.47 13.96 8.14
N SER A 341 1.96 12.75 8.38
CA SER A 341 0.55 12.45 8.20
C SER A 341 -0.28 13.07 9.33
N LYS A 342 -1.43 13.66 8.99
CA LYS A 342 -2.41 14.17 9.97
C LYS A 342 -3.28 13.04 10.53
N LYS A 343 -3.55 12.01 9.73
CA LYS A 343 -4.34 10.84 10.11
C LYS A 343 -3.79 9.58 9.47
N SER A 344 -3.52 8.53 10.24
CA SER A 344 -3.15 7.22 9.71
C SER A 344 -4.14 6.14 10.08
N ILE A 345 -4.44 5.27 9.12
CA ILE A 345 -5.26 4.07 9.31
C ILE A 345 -4.39 2.83 9.09
N GLY A 346 -4.41 1.91 10.06
CA GLY A 346 -3.72 0.64 9.97
C GLY A 346 -4.36 -0.27 8.91
N MET A 347 -3.52 -0.95 8.12
CA MET A 347 -3.93 -1.92 7.09
C MET A 347 -3.02 -3.16 7.08
N HIS A 348 -3.19 -4.07 6.12
CA HIS A 348 -2.40 -5.31 5.99
C HIS A 348 -2.51 -6.25 7.19
N TYR A 349 -3.67 -6.26 7.85
CA TYR A 349 -3.99 -7.18 8.95
C TYR A 349 -5.43 -7.67 8.83
N GLY A 350 -5.80 -8.63 9.68
CA GLY A 350 -7.21 -9.02 9.84
C GLY A 350 -7.85 -9.68 8.61
N THR A 351 -7.07 -10.11 7.61
CA THR A 351 -7.61 -10.67 6.36
C THR A 351 -6.95 -11.97 5.95
N PHE A 352 -5.62 -11.93 5.74
CA PHE A 352 -4.80 -13.11 5.48
C PHE A 352 -3.79 -13.27 6.61
N ARG A 353 -3.34 -14.51 6.84
CA ARG A 353 -2.14 -14.76 7.63
C ARG A 353 -0.99 -15.06 6.67
N GLY A 354 0.05 -14.24 6.69
CA GLY A 354 1.25 -14.50 5.91
C GLY A 354 1.84 -15.87 6.24
N ASN A 355 2.43 -16.55 5.25
CA ASN A 355 2.93 -17.93 5.43
C ASN A 355 3.93 -18.07 6.60
N ILE A 356 4.73 -17.03 6.82
CA ILE A 356 5.70 -16.96 7.92
C ILE A 356 5.02 -16.43 9.18
N SER A 357 4.42 -15.24 9.11
CA SER A 357 3.80 -14.57 10.27
C SER A 357 2.70 -15.39 10.95
N ALA A 358 2.00 -16.26 10.22
CA ALA A 358 1.03 -17.18 10.78
C ALA A 358 1.58 -18.00 11.97
N GLN A 359 2.87 -18.33 11.99
CA GLN A 359 3.48 -19.13 13.06
C GLN A 359 3.89 -18.33 14.31
N TYR A 360 3.90 -17.00 14.23
CA TYR A 360 4.52 -16.12 15.23
C TYR A 360 3.61 -14.97 15.69
N GLU A 361 2.70 -14.54 14.84
CA GLU A 361 1.82 -13.38 15.02
C GLU A 361 0.39 -13.85 15.31
N PRO A 362 -0.11 -13.67 16.54
CA PRO A 362 -1.52 -13.70 16.84
C PRO A 362 -2.26 -12.65 16.00
N VAL A 363 -3.43 -13.01 15.47
CA VAL A 363 -4.22 -12.10 14.61
C VAL A 363 -4.74 -10.85 15.34
N THR A 364 -4.78 -10.88 16.68
CA THR A 364 -5.17 -9.74 17.52
C THR A 364 -4.01 -8.77 17.78
N GLU A 365 -2.76 -9.21 17.62
CA GLU A 365 -1.61 -8.42 18.04
C GLU A 365 -1.40 -7.15 17.20
N PRO A 366 -1.53 -7.14 15.86
CA PRO A 366 -1.37 -5.92 15.07
C PRO A 366 -2.23 -4.73 15.56
N PRO A 367 -3.57 -4.85 15.69
CA PRO A 367 -4.39 -3.71 16.14
C PRO A 367 -4.14 -3.34 17.61
N GLU A 368 -3.96 -4.31 18.51
CA GLU A 368 -3.67 -4.06 19.93
C GLU A 368 -2.35 -3.29 20.11
N ARG A 369 -1.31 -3.70 19.37
CA ARG A 369 0.00 -3.05 19.43
C ARG A 369 -0.04 -1.66 18.78
N TRP A 370 -0.77 -1.51 17.67
CA TRP A 370 -0.97 -0.22 17.00
C TRP A 370 -1.56 0.83 17.94
N GLU A 371 -2.63 0.48 18.65
CA GLU A 371 -3.25 1.37 19.64
C GLU A 371 -2.30 1.68 20.80
N LYS A 372 -1.67 0.64 21.36
CA LYS A 372 -0.75 0.79 22.49
C LYS A 372 0.42 1.72 22.18
N VAL A 373 1.02 1.61 21.00
CA VAL A 373 2.16 2.48 20.63
C VAL A 373 1.69 3.89 20.30
N ALA A 374 0.56 4.05 19.61
CA ALA A 374 -0.01 5.38 19.37
C ALA A 374 -0.22 6.16 20.67
N GLN A 375 -0.82 5.52 21.67
CA GLN A 375 -1.04 6.12 23.00
C GLN A 375 0.28 6.42 23.73
N ALA A 376 1.25 5.50 23.68
CA ALA A 376 2.56 5.70 24.30
C ALA A 376 3.35 6.87 23.67
N GLU A 377 3.15 7.12 22.38
CA GLU A 377 3.75 8.22 21.63
C GLU A 377 2.93 9.52 21.69
N GLY A 378 1.85 9.55 22.47
CA GLY A 378 1.01 10.73 22.71
C GLY A 378 0.06 11.11 21.56
N LEU A 379 -0.21 10.18 20.63
CA LEU A 379 -1.11 10.41 19.49
C LEU A 379 -2.56 10.12 19.87
N GLU A 380 -3.48 10.98 19.41
CA GLU A 380 -4.92 10.82 19.67
C GLU A 380 -5.53 9.69 18.82
N TRP A 381 -5.92 8.59 19.49
CA TRP A 381 -6.59 7.45 18.85
C TRP A 381 -7.95 7.84 18.23
N GLY A 382 -8.22 7.38 17.02
CA GLY A 382 -9.39 7.72 16.21
C GLY A 382 -9.27 9.06 15.45
N LYS A 383 -8.36 9.95 15.86
CA LYS A 383 -8.14 11.27 15.24
C LYS A 383 -6.86 11.32 14.42
N GLU A 384 -5.71 11.10 15.03
CA GLU A 384 -4.39 11.11 14.37
C GLU A 384 -3.98 9.72 13.90
N VAL A 385 -4.36 8.70 14.66
CA VAL A 385 -4.08 7.31 14.35
C VAL A 385 -5.29 6.47 14.70
N GLY A 386 -5.66 5.51 13.85
CA GLY A 386 -6.74 4.59 14.21
C GLY A 386 -6.82 3.38 13.30
N LEU A 387 -7.95 2.70 13.43
CA LEU A 387 -8.36 1.59 12.58
C LEU A 387 -9.68 1.95 11.92
N CYS A 388 -10.08 1.12 10.97
CA CYS A 388 -11.42 1.10 10.44
C CYS A 388 -11.87 -0.36 10.26
N ASP A 389 -13.16 -0.61 10.25
CA ASP A 389 -13.75 -1.92 9.98
C ASP A 389 -13.67 -2.25 8.49
N ILE A 390 -13.75 -3.53 8.14
CA ILE A 390 -13.82 -3.96 6.74
C ILE A 390 -15.16 -3.48 6.16
N GLY A 391 -15.10 -2.70 5.09
CA GLY A 391 -16.22 -2.00 4.47
C GLY A 391 -16.49 -0.60 5.04
N GLN A 392 -15.78 -0.17 6.08
CA GLN A 392 -15.89 1.19 6.60
C GLN A 392 -15.19 2.21 5.68
N THR A 393 -15.80 3.39 5.56
CA THR A 393 -15.22 4.55 4.87
C THR A 393 -14.66 5.56 5.86
N VAL A 394 -13.40 5.90 5.69
CA VAL A 394 -12.75 7.05 6.33
C VAL A 394 -12.81 8.25 5.39
N VAL A 395 -13.14 9.42 5.92
CA VAL A 395 -13.31 10.66 5.17
C VAL A 395 -12.34 11.71 5.71
N VAL A 396 -11.59 12.39 4.83
CA VAL A 396 -10.67 13.47 5.18
C VAL A 396 -10.81 14.71 4.32
#